data_AF-A0A0B2UZN3-F1
#
_entry.id   AF-A0A0B2UZN3-F1
#
_cell.length_a   1.000
_cell.length_b   1.000
_cell.length_c   1.000
_cell.angle_alpha   90.00
_cell.angle_beta   90.00
_cell.angle_gamma   90.00
#
_symmetry.space_group_name_H-M   'P 1'
#
loop_
_entity.id
_entity.type
_entity.pdbx_description
1 polymer ?
#
loop_
_entity_poly.entity_id
_entity_poly.type
_entity_poly.pdbx_seq_one_letter_code
_entity_poly.pdbx_strand_id
1 'polypeptide(L)'
;MGSGSSAAAPPKKVEKPPAEESNEQKCDPRLPYPNFRELFTLKNYWKTVRRNEKDCGKTMLAKYLKQNPDNKSKYAKLKNVNVDTLDSATSDPGFEAVAAAYLKVFDDVITTVEEKPADVSDACSRLNSVGKMHRTKVSGMDGAQFQAMEEPFLHMVSEILQDRYNEKAENLFRKFYQFCLKYLLEGGKPQKVSGQAVIVFACVSVKVFDDVITTVEEKPADVSDACSRLNSVGKMHRTKVSGMDGAQFQAMEEPFLHMVSEILQDRYNEKAENLFRKFYQFCLKYLLEVFSECSAQLLLSTHINASYGNVYKHHCTADGINNDLTSTTDQELNVENEKLLFFVVASWNPKQAILC
;
A
#
# COMPACT_ATOMS: atom_id res chain seq x y z
N MET A 1 -92.95 -24.62 5.94
CA MET A 1 -93.34 -23.62 6.95
C MET A 1 -92.75 -24.11 8.26
N GLY A 2 -91.93 -23.41 9.03
CA GLY A 2 -91.43 -22.05 9.05
C GLY A 2 -90.92 -21.81 10.48
N SER A 3 -89.86 -21.01 10.62
CA SER A 3 -89.46 -20.26 11.84
C SER A 3 -89.02 -21.07 13.08
N GLY A 4 -88.04 -20.67 13.89
CA GLY A 4 -87.26 -19.45 13.94
C GLY A 4 -86.72 -19.27 15.38
N SER A 5 -85.49 -18.76 15.47
CA SER A 5 -84.92 -17.95 16.56
C SER A 5 -84.65 -18.53 17.95
N SER A 6 -83.37 -18.55 18.32
CA SER A 6 -82.93 -17.85 19.54
C SER A 6 -81.47 -17.41 19.43
N ALA A 7 -81.21 -16.22 19.95
CA ALA A 7 -80.02 -15.40 19.76
C ALA A 7 -78.94 -15.61 20.86
N ALA A 8 -77.79 -14.98 20.61
CA ALA A 8 -76.46 -15.21 21.16
C ALA A 8 -76.21 -14.80 22.62
N ALA A 9 -75.12 -15.35 23.19
CA ALA A 9 -74.25 -14.65 24.14
C ALA A 9 -72.84 -14.48 23.52
N PRO A 10 -72.13 -13.35 23.74
CA PRO A 10 -70.89 -13.02 23.05
C PRO A 10 -69.65 -13.71 23.68
N PRO A 11 -68.62 -14.06 22.87
CA PRO A 11 -67.42 -14.70 23.39
C PRO A 11 -66.46 -13.68 24.04
N LYS A 12 -65.91 -14.08 25.19
CA LYS A 12 -64.85 -13.38 25.93
C LYS A 12 -63.64 -13.11 25.02
N LYS A 13 -63.15 -11.87 25.02
CA LYS A 13 -61.85 -11.48 24.45
C LYS A 13 -60.74 -12.28 25.13
N VAL A 14 -60.07 -13.13 24.36
CA VAL A 14 -58.79 -13.73 24.75
C VAL A 14 -57.71 -12.71 24.44
N GLU A 15 -57.11 -12.18 25.49
CA GLU A 15 -55.96 -11.28 25.46
C GLU A 15 -54.77 -12.04 24.88
N LYS A 16 -54.23 -11.53 23.77
CA LYS A 16 -53.08 -12.10 23.06
C LYS A 16 -51.84 -11.89 23.94
N PRO A 17 -51.01 -12.90 24.23
CA PRO A 17 -49.72 -12.68 24.88
C PRO A 17 -48.88 -11.72 24.01
N PRO A 18 -48.03 -10.86 24.61
CA PRO A 18 -47.15 -10.00 23.84
C PRO A 18 -46.28 -10.88 22.96
N ALA A 19 -46.18 -10.53 21.67
CA ALA A 19 -45.23 -11.14 20.77
C ALA A 19 -43.84 -11.04 21.40
N GLU A 20 -43.24 -12.18 21.72
CA GLU A 20 -41.80 -12.28 21.94
C GLU A 20 -41.15 -11.62 20.73
N GLU A 21 -40.47 -10.49 20.95
CA GLU A 21 -39.55 -9.93 19.98
C GLU A 21 -38.57 -11.06 19.63
N SER A 22 -38.79 -11.69 18.48
CA SER A 22 -37.85 -12.64 17.92
C SER A 22 -36.52 -11.91 17.83
N ASN A 23 -35.56 -12.36 18.62
CA ASN A 23 -34.18 -11.90 18.64
C ASN A 23 -33.55 -12.29 17.28
N GLU A 24 -33.98 -11.63 16.21
CA GLU A 24 -33.45 -11.81 14.87
C GLU A 24 -32.01 -11.34 14.90
N GLN A 25 -31.07 -12.31 14.93
CA GLN A 25 -29.65 -12.03 14.82
C GLN A 25 -29.42 -11.15 13.58
N LYS A 26 -29.15 -9.87 13.85
CA LYS A 26 -28.99 -8.85 12.82
C LYS A 26 -27.69 -9.11 12.07
N CYS A 27 -27.78 -9.22 10.75
CA CYS A 27 -26.61 -9.24 9.88
C CYS A 27 -26.18 -7.82 9.52
N ASP A 28 -24.87 -7.62 9.37
CA ASP A 28 -24.30 -6.40 8.85
C ASP A 28 -24.83 -6.13 7.42
N PRO A 29 -25.33 -4.92 7.12
CA PRO A 29 -25.83 -4.57 5.79
C PRO A 29 -24.82 -4.71 4.64
N ARG A 30 -23.52 -4.79 4.95
CA ARG A 30 -22.45 -5.00 3.96
C ARG A 30 -22.36 -6.44 3.48
N LEU A 31 -22.91 -7.40 4.22
CA LEU A 31 -22.93 -8.81 3.81
C LEU A 31 -23.89 -9.01 2.63
N PRO A 32 -23.57 -9.95 1.72
CA PRO A 32 -24.41 -10.22 0.54
C PRO A 32 -25.63 -11.08 0.88
N TYR A 33 -25.88 -11.37 2.16
CA TYR A 33 -26.94 -12.25 2.63
C TYR A 33 -28.09 -11.44 3.21
N PRO A 34 -29.34 -11.68 2.76
CA PRO A 34 -30.50 -10.95 3.24
C PRO A 34 -30.87 -11.30 4.69
N ASN A 35 -30.43 -12.44 5.19
CA ASN A 35 -30.73 -12.91 6.54
C ASN A 35 -29.64 -13.85 7.07
N PHE A 36 -29.60 -14.02 8.39
CA PHE A 36 -28.64 -14.88 9.09
C PHE A 36 -28.73 -16.36 8.68
N ARG A 37 -29.90 -16.82 8.24
CA ARG A 37 -30.11 -18.22 7.81
C ARG A 37 -29.28 -18.58 6.59
N GLU A 38 -29.13 -17.68 5.62
CA GLU A 38 -28.26 -17.89 4.47
C GLU A 38 -26.79 -18.01 4.88
N LEU A 39 -26.32 -17.11 5.75
CA LEU A 39 -24.96 -17.15 6.30
C LEU A 39 -24.69 -18.46 7.06
N PHE A 40 -25.63 -18.88 7.90
CA PHE A 40 -25.55 -20.15 8.62
C PHE A 40 -25.49 -21.36 7.67
N THR A 41 -26.23 -21.30 6.57
CA THR A 41 -26.21 -22.36 5.54
C THR A 41 -24.86 -22.42 4.83
N LEU A 42 -24.31 -21.26 4.40
CA LEU A 42 -22.98 -21.16 3.81
C LEU A 42 -21.92 -21.78 4.74
N LYS A 43 -21.94 -21.40 6.03
CA LYS A 43 -21.03 -21.94 7.04
C LYS A 43 -21.07 -23.46 7.10
N ASN A 44 -22.27 -24.07 7.07
CA ASN A 44 -22.39 -25.52 7.13
C ASN A 44 -21.77 -26.21 5.92
N TYR A 45 -21.86 -25.61 4.73
CA TYR A 45 -21.11 -26.09 3.58
C TYR A 45 -19.60 -25.92 3.77
N TRP A 46 -19.16 -24.74 4.23
CA TRP A 46 -17.74 -24.42 4.44
C TRP A 46 -17.03 -25.36 5.41
N LYS A 47 -17.73 -25.93 6.41
CA LYS A 47 -17.17 -26.97 7.27
C LYS A 47 -16.56 -28.15 6.50
N THR A 48 -17.10 -28.47 5.32
CA THR A 48 -16.55 -29.54 4.47
C THR A 48 -15.27 -29.09 3.79
N VAL A 49 -15.22 -27.85 3.31
CA VAL A 49 -14.01 -27.23 2.75
C VAL A 49 -12.89 -27.23 3.81
N ARG A 50 -13.20 -26.77 5.03
CA ARG A 50 -12.23 -26.71 6.14
C ARG A 50 -11.65 -28.08 6.52
N ARG A 51 -12.45 -29.15 6.46
CA ARG A 51 -11.96 -30.53 6.72
C ARG A 51 -10.96 -31.02 5.66
N ASN A 52 -10.95 -30.40 4.48
CA ASN A 52 -10.15 -30.81 3.33
C ASN A 52 -9.32 -29.63 2.80
N GLU A 53 -8.90 -28.72 3.68
CA GLU A 53 -8.34 -27.42 3.33
C GLU A 53 -7.12 -27.52 2.39
N LYS A 54 -6.25 -28.51 2.59
CA LYS A 54 -5.03 -28.68 1.79
C LYS A 54 -5.38 -29.00 0.33
N ASP A 55 -6.28 -29.94 0.12
CA ASP A 55 -6.67 -30.38 -1.22
C ASP A 55 -7.54 -29.33 -1.89
N CYS A 56 -8.42 -28.66 -1.14
CA CYS A 56 -9.23 -27.55 -1.66
C CYS A 56 -8.35 -26.41 -2.19
N GLY A 57 -7.35 -25.98 -1.42
CA GLY A 57 -6.43 -24.91 -1.83
C GLY A 57 -5.69 -25.29 -3.11
N LYS A 58 -5.19 -26.53 -3.20
CA LYS A 58 -4.49 -27.04 -4.39
C LYS A 58 -5.41 -27.12 -5.61
N THR A 59 -6.61 -27.69 -5.47
CA THR A 59 -7.59 -27.79 -6.56
C THR A 59 -7.94 -26.41 -7.12
N MET A 60 -8.20 -25.44 -6.24
CA MET A 60 -8.51 -24.07 -6.65
C MET A 60 -7.35 -23.43 -7.40
N LEU A 61 -6.13 -23.46 -6.84
CA LEU A 61 -4.97 -22.83 -7.45
C LEU A 61 -4.54 -23.51 -8.76
N ALA A 62 -4.58 -24.85 -8.81
CA ALA A 62 -4.29 -25.61 -10.02
C ALA A 62 -5.22 -25.21 -11.17
N LYS A 63 -6.54 -25.17 -10.91
CA LYS A 63 -7.53 -24.79 -11.93
C LYS A 63 -7.34 -23.35 -12.40
N TYR A 64 -7.09 -22.43 -11.47
CA TYR A 64 -6.82 -21.03 -11.79
C TYR A 64 -5.59 -20.87 -12.69
N LEU A 65 -4.49 -21.55 -12.38
CA LEU A 65 -3.26 -21.48 -13.18
C LEU A 65 -3.43 -22.16 -14.55
N LYS A 66 -4.16 -23.26 -14.64
CA LYS A 66 -4.48 -23.89 -15.94
C LYS A 66 -5.31 -23.00 -16.85
N GLN A 67 -6.25 -22.24 -16.29
CA GLN A 67 -7.07 -21.28 -17.03
C GLN A 67 -6.31 -19.99 -17.37
N ASN A 68 -5.28 -19.65 -16.58
CA ASN A 68 -4.52 -18.41 -16.69
C ASN A 68 -3.01 -18.67 -16.54
N PRO A 69 -2.37 -19.37 -17.50
CA PRO A 69 -0.99 -19.84 -17.36
C PRO A 69 0.02 -18.70 -17.16
N ASP A 70 -0.24 -17.53 -17.75
CA ASP A 70 0.60 -16.33 -17.62
C ASP A 70 0.76 -15.87 -16.17
N ASN A 71 -0.23 -16.14 -15.32
CA ASN A 71 -0.21 -15.75 -13.91
C ASN A 71 0.83 -16.54 -13.10
N LYS A 72 1.31 -17.69 -13.56
CA LYS A 72 2.38 -18.45 -12.89
C LYS A 72 3.62 -17.56 -12.66
N SER A 73 4.00 -16.78 -13.66
CA SER A 73 5.20 -15.92 -13.63
C SER A 73 5.18 -14.88 -12.49
N LYS A 74 3.99 -14.53 -11.99
CA LYS A 74 3.79 -13.57 -10.90
C LYS A 74 4.12 -14.15 -9.52
N TYR A 75 4.25 -15.46 -9.41
CA TYR A 75 4.55 -16.14 -8.15
C TYR A 75 5.96 -16.74 -8.19
N ALA A 76 6.92 -16.07 -7.56
CA ALA A 76 8.32 -16.54 -7.50
C ALA A 76 8.47 -17.97 -6.95
N LYS A 77 7.56 -18.40 -6.05
CA LYS A 77 7.52 -19.74 -5.48
C LYS A 77 7.13 -20.84 -6.47
N LEU A 78 6.49 -20.49 -7.59
CA LEU A 78 5.98 -21.44 -8.58
C LEU A 78 6.93 -21.66 -9.76
N LYS A 79 8.17 -21.16 -9.70
CA LYS A 79 9.13 -21.22 -10.82
C LYS A 79 9.36 -22.65 -11.36
N ASN A 80 9.35 -23.65 -10.50
CA ASN A 80 9.66 -25.06 -10.85
C ASN A 80 8.42 -25.91 -11.17
N VAL A 81 7.22 -25.32 -11.11
CA VAL A 81 5.97 -26.07 -11.22
C VAL A 81 5.51 -26.13 -12.68
N ASN A 82 5.14 -27.29 -13.19
CA ASN A 82 4.50 -27.41 -14.50
C ASN A 82 2.97 -27.24 -14.37
N VAL A 83 2.41 -26.22 -15.02
CA VAL A 83 0.98 -25.85 -14.91
C VAL A 83 0.07 -26.96 -15.41
N ASP A 84 0.45 -27.64 -16.49
CA ASP A 84 -0.41 -28.64 -17.14
C ASP A 84 -0.63 -29.86 -16.25
N THR A 85 0.35 -30.17 -15.41
CA THR A 85 0.33 -31.32 -14.50
C THR A 85 -0.18 -30.99 -13.10
N LEU A 86 -0.55 -29.74 -12.82
CA LEU A 86 -1.01 -29.33 -11.48
C LEU A 86 -2.35 -29.96 -11.12
N ASP A 87 -2.45 -30.49 -9.91
CA ASP A 87 -3.68 -31.05 -9.34
C ASP A 87 -3.63 -31.07 -7.81
N SER A 88 -4.64 -31.67 -7.17
CA SER A 88 -4.68 -31.86 -5.72
C SER A 88 -3.64 -32.85 -5.21
N ALA A 89 -3.10 -33.75 -6.03
CA ALA A 89 -2.08 -34.71 -5.63
C ALA A 89 -0.65 -34.14 -5.72
N THR A 90 -0.48 -33.00 -6.39
CA THR A 90 0.81 -32.34 -6.57
C THR A 90 1.45 -32.01 -5.22
N SER A 91 2.69 -32.51 -5.04
CA SER A 91 3.52 -32.28 -3.87
C SER A 91 4.72 -31.40 -4.26
N ASP A 92 4.49 -30.08 -4.24
CA ASP A 92 5.53 -29.07 -4.39
C ASP A 92 5.39 -28.03 -3.27
N PRO A 93 6.42 -27.81 -2.43
CA PRO A 93 6.31 -26.91 -1.28
C PRO A 93 5.95 -25.47 -1.64
N GLY A 94 6.38 -24.99 -2.82
CA GLY A 94 6.06 -23.66 -3.31
C GLY A 94 4.59 -23.53 -3.67
N PHE A 95 4.08 -24.49 -4.42
CA PHE A 95 2.68 -24.62 -4.80
C PHE A 95 1.76 -24.77 -3.59
N GLU A 96 2.08 -25.69 -2.67
CA GLU A 96 1.31 -25.91 -1.45
C GLU A 96 1.24 -24.66 -0.57
N ALA A 97 2.35 -23.94 -0.43
CA ALA A 97 2.40 -22.71 0.34
C ALA A 97 1.53 -21.59 -0.26
N VAL A 98 1.53 -21.45 -1.59
CA VAL A 98 0.68 -20.46 -2.28
C VAL A 98 -0.79 -20.88 -2.16
N ALA A 99 -1.11 -22.14 -2.46
CA ALA A 99 -2.46 -22.69 -2.37
C ALA A 99 -3.08 -22.52 -0.98
N ALA A 100 -2.33 -22.85 0.07
CA ALA A 100 -2.75 -22.68 1.45
C ALA A 100 -2.98 -21.20 1.80
N ALA A 101 -2.11 -20.29 1.33
CA ALA A 101 -2.26 -18.86 1.58
C ALA A 101 -3.54 -18.29 0.98
N TYR A 102 -3.92 -18.72 -0.24
CA TYR A 102 -5.17 -18.29 -0.87
C TYR A 102 -6.40 -18.80 -0.11
N LEU A 103 -6.46 -20.11 0.20
CA LEU A 103 -7.63 -20.65 0.90
C LEU A 103 -7.78 -20.08 2.32
N LYS A 104 -6.65 -19.84 3.01
CA LYS A 104 -6.64 -19.25 4.36
C LYS A 104 -7.32 -17.88 4.40
N VAL A 105 -7.19 -17.05 3.35
CA VAL A 105 -7.88 -15.75 3.32
C VAL A 105 -9.40 -15.94 3.39
N PHE A 106 -9.95 -16.87 2.62
CA PHE A 106 -11.39 -17.16 2.64
C PHE A 106 -11.84 -17.76 3.97
N ASP A 107 -11.04 -18.65 4.57
CA ASP A 107 -11.37 -19.24 5.87
C ASP A 107 -11.33 -18.21 7.01
N ASP A 108 -10.32 -17.34 7.03
CA ASP A 108 -10.21 -16.23 8.00
C ASP A 108 -11.46 -15.33 7.90
N VAL A 109 -11.89 -14.99 6.68
CA VAL A 109 -13.06 -14.11 6.44
C VAL A 109 -14.36 -14.77 6.87
N ILE A 110 -14.63 -16.02 6.49
CA ILE A 110 -15.84 -16.73 6.91
C ILE A 110 -15.89 -16.86 8.43
N THR A 111 -14.77 -17.19 9.06
CA THR A 111 -14.68 -17.31 10.53
C THR A 111 -14.98 -15.97 11.22
N THR A 112 -14.41 -14.88 10.72
CA THR A 112 -14.64 -13.54 11.28
C THR A 112 -16.11 -13.12 11.15
N VAL A 113 -16.71 -13.35 9.97
CA VAL A 113 -18.14 -13.04 9.72
C VAL A 113 -19.05 -13.92 10.58
N GLU A 114 -18.67 -15.17 10.83
CA GLU A 114 -19.39 -16.08 11.71
C GLU A 114 -19.39 -15.61 13.17
N GLU A 115 -18.24 -15.16 13.68
CA GLU A 115 -18.09 -14.70 15.06
C GLU A 115 -18.82 -13.38 15.32
N LYS A 116 -18.82 -12.47 14.32
CA LYS A 116 -19.43 -11.13 14.42
C LYS A 116 -20.32 -10.84 13.21
N PRO A 117 -21.48 -11.50 13.06
CA PRO A 117 -22.34 -11.33 11.88
C PRO A 117 -22.93 -9.92 11.76
N ALA A 118 -22.99 -9.16 12.86
CA ALA A 118 -23.50 -7.78 12.91
C ALA A 118 -22.43 -6.71 12.62
N ASP A 119 -21.14 -7.07 12.62
CA ASP A 119 -20.04 -6.15 12.30
C ASP A 119 -18.92 -6.88 11.56
N VAL A 120 -18.86 -6.65 10.25
CA VAL A 120 -17.86 -7.29 9.38
C VAL A 120 -16.61 -6.44 9.13
N SER A 121 -16.38 -5.40 9.95
CA SER A 121 -15.27 -4.47 9.76
C SER A 121 -13.90 -5.16 9.77
N ASP A 122 -13.70 -6.14 10.66
CA ASP A 122 -12.47 -6.93 10.74
C ASP A 122 -12.24 -7.74 9.44
N ALA A 123 -13.30 -8.37 8.92
CA ALA A 123 -13.25 -9.11 7.67
C ALA A 123 -12.95 -8.21 6.46
N CYS A 124 -13.61 -7.05 6.38
CA CYS A 124 -13.34 -6.05 5.34
C CYS A 124 -11.92 -5.51 5.43
N SER A 125 -11.41 -5.22 6.63
CA SER A 125 -10.04 -4.74 6.87
C SER A 125 -8.99 -5.77 6.42
N ARG A 126 -9.25 -7.05 6.72
CA ARG A 126 -8.41 -8.16 6.27
C ARG A 126 -8.35 -8.25 4.74
N LEU A 127 -9.49 -8.22 4.06
CA LEU A 127 -9.57 -8.26 2.59
C LEU A 127 -8.88 -7.04 1.96
N ASN A 128 -9.12 -5.84 2.48
CA ASN A 128 -8.45 -4.63 2.03
C ASN A 128 -6.91 -4.74 2.15
N SER A 129 -6.43 -5.26 3.28
CA SER A 129 -5.00 -5.48 3.52
C SER A 129 -4.39 -6.48 2.54
N VAL A 130 -5.13 -7.55 2.21
CA VAL A 130 -4.71 -8.55 1.22
C VAL A 130 -4.67 -7.94 -0.19
N GLY A 131 -5.67 -7.15 -0.57
CA GLY A 131 -5.70 -6.44 -1.86
C GLY A 131 -4.53 -5.46 -2.01
N LYS A 132 -4.26 -4.65 -0.98
CA LYS A 132 -3.11 -3.75 -0.91
C LYS A 132 -1.77 -4.50 -1.02
N MET A 133 -1.64 -5.63 -0.32
CA MET A 133 -0.45 -6.47 -0.38
C MET A 133 -0.20 -7.02 -1.80
N HIS A 134 -1.23 -7.52 -2.48
CA HIS A 134 -1.06 -8.03 -3.84
C HIS A 134 -0.63 -6.93 -4.80
N ARG A 135 -1.25 -5.75 -4.75
CA ARG A 135 -0.83 -4.63 -5.60
C ARG A 135 0.62 -4.21 -5.36
N THR A 136 1.07 -4.22 -4.11
CA THR A 136 2.42 -3.77 -3.75
C THR A 136 3.50 -4.82 -4.01
N LYS A 137 3.16 -6.11 -3.89
CA LYS A 137 4.15 -7.21 -3.95
C LYS A 137 4.08 -8.05 -5.22
N VAL A 138 2.98 -8.01 -5.96
CA VAL A 138 2.75 -8.81 -7.16
C VAL A 138 2.63 -7.88 -8.35
N SER A 139 3.75 -7.66 -9.05
CA SER A 139 3.80 -6.74 -10.18
C SER A 139 2.85 -7.17 -11.31
N GLY A 140 2.11 -6.21 -11.85
CA GLY A 140 1.20 -6.40 -12.98
C GLY A 140 -0.06 -7.22 -12.67
N MET A 141 -0.40 -7.50 -11.41
CA MET A 141 -1.71 -8.05 -11.06
C MET A 141 -2.73 -6.91 -10.93
N ASP A 142 -3.83 -7.02 -11.65
CA ASP A 142 -4.97 -6.11 -11.67
C ASP A 142 -6.25 -6.81 -11.17
N GLY A 143 -7.39 -6.12 -11.25
CA GLY A 143 -8.66 -6.64 -10.76
C GLY A 143 -9.22 -7.83 -11.54
N ALA A 144 -8.89 -7.95 -12.83
CA ALA A 144 -9.37 -9.03 -13.69
C ALA A 144 -8.78 -10.38 -13.26
N GLN A 145 -7.53 -10.44 -12.79
CA GLN A 145 -6.96 -11.70 -12.30
C GLN A 145 -7.63 -12.15 -11.00
N PHE A 146 -8.04 -11.23 -10.12
CA PHE A 146 -8.86 -11.58 -8.96
C PHE A 146 -10.25 -12.07 -9.37
N GLN A 147 -10.88 -11.43 -10.35
CA GLN A 147 -12.17 -11.87 -10.88
C GLN A 147 -12.06 -13.28 -11.52
N ALA A 148 -10.98 -13.56 -12.24
CA ALA A 148 -10.74 -14.85 -12.91
C ALA A 148 -10.60 -16.05 -11.95
N MET A 149 -10.45 -15.81 -10.64
CA MET A 149 -10.36 -16.86 -9.63
C MET A 149 -11.72 -17.29 -9.05
N GLU A 150 -12.81 -16.61 -9.41
CA GLU A 150 -14.17 -16.99 -8.99
C GLU A 150 -14.55 -18.40 -9.45
N GLU A 151 -14.38 -18.71 -10.73
CA GLU A 151 -14.75 -20.01 -11.30
C GLU A 151 -13.88 -21.17 -10.76
N PRO A 152 -12.54 -21.02 -10.62
CA PRO A 152 -11.72 -21.96 -9.87
C PRO A 152 -12.17 -22.19 -8.43
N PHE A 153 -12.60 -21.13 -7.73
CA PHE A 153 -13.12 -21.24 -6.37
C PHE A 153 -14.44 -22.03 -6.33
N LEU A 154 -15.39 -21.71 -7.20
CA LEU A 154 -16.68 -22.41 -7.26
C LEU A 154 -16.51 -23.88 -7.67
N HIS A 155 -15.60 -24.17 -8.60
CA HIS A 155 -15.28 -25.55 -8.95
C HIS A 155 -14.66 -26.33 -7.79
N MET A 156 -13.77 -25.72 -7.01
CA MET A 156 -13.24 -26.38 -5.81
C MET A 156 -14.38 -26.73 -4.84
N VAL A 157 -15.34 -25.82 -4.67
CA VAL A 157 -16.52 -26.04 -3.83
C VAL A 157 -17.40 -27.16 -4.39
N SER A 158 -17.63 -27.22 -5.70
CA SER A 158 -18.44 -28.29 -6.31
C SER A 158 -17.78 -29.65 -6.12
N GLU A 159 -16.47 -29.73 -6.34
CA GLU A 159 -15.68 -30.95 -6.18
C GLU A 159 -15.72 -31.45 -4.73
N ILE A 160 -15.65 -30.57 -3.73
CA ILE A 160 -15.61 -31.02 -2.33
C ILE A 160 -16.99 -31.28 -1.72
N LEU A 161 -18.03 -30.64 -2.25
CA LEU A 161 -19.40 -30.86 -1.78
C LEU A 161 -20.10 -32.02 -2.51
N GLN A 162 -19.64 -32.39 -3.71
CA GLN A 162 -20.19 -33.49 -4.52
C GLN A 162 -21.73 -33.38 -4.61
N ASP A 163 -22.47 -34.42 -4.22
CA ASP A 163 -23.95 -34.46 -4.24
C ASP A 163 -24.64 -33.34 -3.42
N ARG A 164 -23.91 -32.68 -2.50
CA ARG A 164 -24.44 -31.55 -1.72
C ARG A 164 -24.29 -30.21 -2.43
N TYR A 165 -23.55 -30.17 -3.54
CA TYR A 165 -23.46 -29.00 -4.39
C TYR A 165 -24.72 -28.89 -5.25
N ASN A 166 -25.44 -27.79 -5.11
CA ASN A 166 -26.65 -27.48 -5.85
C ASN A 166 -26.72 -25.97 -6.10
N GLU A 167 -27.72 -25.52 -6.85
CA GLU A 167 -27.89 -24.09 -7.18
C GLU A 167 -27.89 -23.19 -5.95
N LYS A 168 -28.43 -23.64 -4.82
CA LYS A 168 -28.41 -22.88 -3.57
C LYS A 168 -26.99 -22.76 -3.01
N ALA A 169 -26.24 -23.86 -2.96
CA ALA A 169 -24.85 -23.85 -2.52
C ALA A 169 -24.00 -22.95 -3.42
N GLU A 170 -24.11 -23.10 -4.74
CA GLU A 170 -23.43 -22.25 -5.72
C GLU A 170 -23.73 -20.77 -5.48
N ASN A 171 -25.01 -20.40 -5.41
CA ASN A 171 -25.42 -19.01 -5.23
C ASN A 171 -24.87 -18.41 -3.92
N LEU A 172 -24.83 -19.18 -2.83
CA LEU A 172 -24.24 -18.72 -1.57
C LEU A 172 -22.73 -18.49 -1.71
N PHE A 173 -22.00 -19.41 -2.33
CA PHE A 173 -20.57 -19.27 -2.54
C PHE A 173 -20.20 -18.17 -3.54
N ARG A 174 -21.03 -17.96 -4.57
CA ARG A 174 -20.87 -16.87 -5.53
C ARG A 174 -21.03 -15.51 -4.83
N LYS A 175 -22.10 -15.34 -4.04
CA LYS A 175 -22.28 -14.15 -3.17
C LYS A 175 -21.09 -13.94 -2.24
N PHE A 176 -20.62 -15.00 -1.58
CA PHE A 176 -19.44 -14.95 -0.71
C PHE A 176 -18.19 -14.45 -1.44
N TYR A 177 -17.91 -15.02 -2.61
CA TYR A 177 -16.76 -14.65 -3.42
C TYR A 177 -16.84 -13.19 -3.87
N GLN A 178 -18.00 -12.74 -4.34
CA GLN A 178 -18.23 -11.37 -4.76
C GLN A 178 -18.06 -10.36 -3.62
N PHE A 179 -18.48 -10.72 -2.40
CA PHE A 179 -18.17 -9.94 -1.20
C PHE A 179 -16.66 -9.84 -0.95
N CYS A 180 -15.94 -10.97 -1.01
CA CYS A 180 -14.48 -10.97 -0.87
C CYS A 180 -13.80 -10.11 -1.94
N LEU A 181 -14.20 -10.29 -3.21
CA LEU A 181 -13.65 -9.58 -4.36
C LEU A 181 -13.83 -8.07 -4.23
N LYS A 182 -15.03 -7.60 -3.85
CA LYS A 182 -15.31 -6.17 -3.64
C LYS A 182 -14.25 -5.52 -2.75
N TYR A 183 -13.98 -6.10 -1.58
CA TYR A 183 -13.03 -5.53 -0.62
C TYR A 183 -11.56 -5.79 -0.98
N LEU A 184 -11.25 -6.88 -1.69
CA LEU A 184 -9.92 -7.05 -2.29
C LEU A 184 -9.61 -5.94 -3.29
N LEU A 185 -10.57 -5.60 -4.15
CA LEU A 185 -10.42 -4.54 -5.15
C LEU A 185 -10.41 -3.14 -4.51
N GLU A 186 -11.20 -2.90 -3.48
CA GLU A 186 -11.16 -1.63 -2.72
C GLU A 186 -9.79 -1.39 -2.09
N GLY A 187 -9.21 -2.38 -1.42
CA GLY A 187 -7.87 -2.27 -0.86
C GLY A 187 -6.76 -2.21 -1.91
N GLY A 188 -7.01 -2.77 -3.09
CA GLY A 188 -6.13 -2.67 -4.25
C GLY A 188 -6.13 -1.29 -4.93
N LYS A 189 -7.11 -0.41 -4.68
CA LYS A 189 -7.11 0.93 -5.27
C LYS A 189 -5.93 1.77 -4.73
N PRO A 190 -5.37 2.71 -5.52
CA PRO A 190 -4.51 3.77 -4.99
C PRO A 190 -5.24 4.44 -3.84
N GLN A 191 -4.74 4.22 -2.63
CA GLN A 191 -5.25 4.94 -1.48
C GLN A 191 -4.95 6.41 -1.77
N LYS A 192 -6.00 7.20 -1.97
CA LYS A 192 -5.87 8.66 -1.90
C LYS A 192 -5.32 8.91 -0.51
N VAL A 193 -4.05 9.28 -0.41
CA VAL A 193 -3.46 9.74 0.83
C VAL A 193 -4.41 10.82 1.33
N SER A 194 -4.97 10.65 2.53
CA SER A 194 -5.98 11.59 3.02
C SER A 194 -5.39 13.00 2.96
N GLY A 195 -6.19 14.00 2.56
CA GLY A 195 -5.70 15.38 2.46
C GLY A 195 -4.97 15.81 3.73
N GLN A 196 -5.40 15.35 4.91
CA GLN A 196 -4.71 15.56 6.18
C GLN A 196 -3.30 14.97 6.25
N ALA A 197 -3.05 13.75 5.75
CA ALA A 197 -1.71 13.17 5.74
C ALA A 197 -0.78 13.90 4.75
N VAL A 198 -1.32 14.35 3.61
CA VAL A 198 -0.59 15.20 2.65
C VAL A 198 -0.26 16.56 3.26
N ILE A 199 -1.22 17.18 3.95
CA ILE A 199 -1.03 18.46 4.64
C ILE A 199 0.02 18.32 5.75
N VAL A 200 -0.07 17.31 6.61
CA VAL A 200 0.92 17.10 7.68
C VAL A 200 2.32 16.85 7.11
N PHE A 201 2.43 16.05 6.04
CA PHE A 201 3.72 15.82 5.39
C PHE A 201 4.27 17.11 4.75
N ALA A 202 3.42 17.87 4.05
CA ALA A 202 3.78 19.16 3.46
C ALA A 202 4.21 20.18 4.51
N CYS A 203 3.47 20.32 5.62
CA CYS A 203 3.83 21.23 6.72
C CYS A 203 5.17 20.88 7.34
N VAL A 204 5.47 19.58 7.52
CA VAL A 204 6.76 19.12 8.03
C VAL A 204 7.88 19.41 7.03
N SER A 205 7.67 19.19 5.73
CA SER A 205 8.65 19.51 4.68
C SER A 205 8.93 21.02 4.60
N VAL A 206 7.89 21.86 4.65
CA VAL A 206 8.03 23.32 4.66
C VAL A 206 8.79 23.78 5.89
N LYS A 207 8.50 23.22 7.08
CA LYS A 207 9.24 23.54 8.30
C LYS A 207 10.72 23.16 8.22
N VAL A 208 11.06 22.04 7.61
CA VAL A 208 12.47 21.66 7.40
C VAL A 208 13.17 22.67 6.51
N PHE A 209 12.53 23.13 5.43
CA PHE A 209 13.10 24.16 4.57
C PHE A 209 13.22 25.52 5.27
N ASP A 210 12.22 25.92 6.05
CA ASP A 210 12.24 27.15 6.84
C ASP A 210 13.37 27.16 7.89
N ASP A 211 13.53 26.04 8.62
CA ASP A 211 14.63 25.84 9.57
C ASP A 211 16.00 25.91 8.85
N VAL A 212 16.12 25.33 7.65
CA VAL A 212 17.35 25.40 6.84
C VAL A 212 17.63 26.83 6.40
N ILE A 213 16.64 27.53 5.86
CA ILE A 213 16.77 28.93 5.43
C ILE A 213 17.21 29.81 6.61
N THR A 214 16.54 29.66 7.76
CA THR A 214 16.85 30.40 8.99
C THR A 214 18.27 30.14 9.46
N THR A 215 18.70 28.87 9.46
CA THR A 215 20.06 28.49 9.90
C THR A 215 21.12 29.13 9.00
N VAL A 216 20.89 29.14 7.68
CA VAL A 216 21.86 29.73 6.76
C VAL A 216 21.81 31.26 6.80
N GLU A 217 20.66 31.87 7.08
CA GLU A 217 20.54 33.32 7.31
C GLU A 217 21.34 33.76 8.54
N GLU A 218 21.27 33.01 9.64
CA GLU A 218 22.01 33.32 10.87
C GLU A 218 23.53 33.19 10.71
N LYS A 219 23.99 32.24 9.87
CA LYS A 219 25.42 31.94 9.66
C LYS A 219 25.72 31.63 8.18
N PRO A 220 25.77 32.63 7.29
CA PRO A 220 25.92 32.39 5.85
C PRO A 220 27.26 31.73 5.47
N ALA A 221 28.31 31.95 6.26
CA ALA A 221 29.64 31.35 6.05
C ALA A 221 29.76 29.91 6.60
N ASP A 222 28.77 29.43 7.36
CA ASP A 222 28.81 28.11 8.00
C ASP A 222 27.44 27.41 7.90
N VAL A 223 27.30 26.58 6.86
CA VAL A 223 26.08 25.81 6.59
C VAL A 223 26.07 24.43 7.26
N SER A 224 27.05 24.11 8.11
CA SER A 224 27.22 22.77 8.69
C SER A 224 26.00 22.29 9.49
N ASP A 225 25.37 23.21 10.23
CA ASP A 225 24.15 22.95 11.01
C ASP A 225 22.97 22.59 10.09
N ALA A 226 22.80 23.31 8.98
CA ALA A 226 21.75 23.05 7.99
C ALA A 226 21.96 21.70 7.29
N CYS A 227 23.18 21.40 6.87
CA CYS A 227 23.56 20.13 6.27
C CYS A 227 23.31 18.95 7.23
N SER A 228 23.69 19.10 8.50
CA SER A 228 23.47 18.07 9.54
C SER A 228 21.99 17.77 9.76
N ARG A 229 21.14 18.81 9.71
CA ARG A 229 19.68 18.66 9.79
C ARG A 229 19.12 17.90 8.58
N LEU A 230 19.49 18.28 7.37
CA LEU A 230 19.06 17.58 6.14
C LEU A 230 19.50 16.10 6.16
N ASN A 231 20.73 15.81 6.57
CA ASN A 231 21.21 14.45 6.76
C ASN A 231 20.38 13.66 7.79
N SER A 232 20.00 14.27 8.91
CA SER A 232 19.12 13.66 9.91
C SER A 232 17.73 13.33 9.35
N VAL A 233 17.16 14.25 8.57
CA VAL A 233 15.86 14.04 7.89
C VAL A 233 15.95 12.91 6.86
N GLY A 234 17.03 12.85 6.07
CA GLY A 234 17.27 11.75 5.13
C GLY A 234 17.38 10.39 5.85
N LYS A 235 18.12 10.32 6.96
CA LYS A 235 18.24 9.09 7.79
C LYS A 235 16.89 8.65 8.34
N MET A 236 16.08 9.60 8.79
CA MET A 236 14.74 9.32 9.30
C MET A 236 13.85 8.71 8.20
N HIS A 237 13.82 9.30 7.00
CA HIS A 237 13.03 8.75 5.90
C HIS A 237 13.51 7.37 5.47
N ARG A 238 14.83 7.18 5.33
CA ARG A 238 15.43 5.89 4.98
C ARG A 238 15.07 4.78 5.97
N THR A 239 15.02 5.08 7.27
CA THR A 239 14.80 4.08 8.32
C THR A 239 13.33 3.85 8.66
N LYS A 240 12.48 4.88 8.53
CA LYS A 240 11.09 4.84 8.99
C LYS A 240 10.07 4.75 7.86
N VAL A 241 10.43 5.10 6.62
CA VAL A 241 9.51 5.10 5.48
C VAL A 241 9.90 3.98 4.52
N SER A 242 9.14 2.88 4.58
CA SER A 242 9.38 1.70 3.74
C SER A 242 9.13 2.00 2.26
N GLY A 243 10.09 1.65 1.40
CA GLY A 243 9.98 1.82 -0.05
C GLY A 243 10.29 3.23 -0.56
N MET A 244 10.83 4.11 0.30
CA MET A 244 11.30 5.42 -0.12
C MET A 244 12.72 5.34 -0.69
N ASP A 245 12.92 5.91 -1.87
CA ASP A 245 14.22 5.96 -2.55
C ASP A 245 14.58 7.40 -2.97
N GLY A 246 15.80 7.57 -3.51
CA GLY A 246 16.28 8.89 -3.91
C GLY A 246 15.53 9.50 -5.10
N ALA A 247 14.96 8.66 -5.98
CA ALA A 247 14.22 9.12 -7.14
C ALA A 247 12.90 9.80 -6.73
N GLN A 248 12.30 9.33 -5.64
CA GLN A 248 11.10 9.97 -5.08
C GLN A 248 11.38 11.37 -4.53
N PHE A 249 12.55 11.62 -3.94
CA PHE A 249 12.93 12.99 -3.55
C PHE A 249 13.18 13.86 -4.78
N GLN A 250 13.82 13.34 -5.83
CA GLN A 250 14.01 14.09 -7.08
C GLN A 250 12.67 14.48 -7.73
N ALA A 251 11.69 13.57 -7.73
CA ALA A 251 10.36 13.82 -8.28
C ALA A 251 9.56 14.91 -7.54
N MET A 252 10.02 15.36 -6.36
CA MET A 252 9.37 16.40 -5.57
C MET A 252 9.84 17.83 -5.90
N GLU A 253 10.83 17.99 -6.79
CA GLU A 253 11.34 19.30 -7.22
C GLU A 253 10.26 20.12 -7.94
N GLU A 254 9.62 19.57 -8.97
CA GLU A 254 8.58 20.28 -9.74
C GLU A 254 7.34 20.61 -8.89
N PRO A 255 6.79 19.67 -8.07
CA PRO A 255 5.74 20.02 -7.11
C PRO A 255 6.12 21.13 -6.13
N PHE A 256 7.38 21.16 -5.67
CA PHE A 256 7.89 22.21 -4.80
C PHE A 256 7.93 23.57 -5.52
N LEU A 257 8.45 23.61 -6.75
CA LEU A 257 8.50 24.85 -7.53
C LEU A 257 7.11 25.38 -7.88
N HIS A 258 6.18 24.50 -8.22
CA HIS A 258 4.78 24.87 -8.42
C HIS A 258 4.14 25.42 -7.14
N MET A 259 4.41 24.83 -5.98
CA MET A 259 3.92 25.38 -4.71
C MET A 259 4.47 26.80 -4.48
N VAL A 260 5.77 27.01 -4.72
CA VAL A 260 6.39 28.33 -4.58
C VAL A 260 5.82 29.34 -5.59
N SER A 261 5.51 28.92 -6.82
CA SER A 261 4.90 29.81 -7.82
C SER A 261 3.51 30.27 -7.40
N GLU A 262 2.70 29.36 -6.84
CA GLU A 262 1.37 29.69 -6.31
C GLU A 262 1.43 30.65 -5.11
N ILE A 263 2.45 30.53 -4.25
CA ILE A 263 2.64 31.40 -3.08
C ILE A 263 3.13 32.80 -3.50
N LEU A 264 4.09 32.85 -4.44
CA LEU A 264 4.70 34.12 -4.86
C LEU A 264 3.88 34.86 -5.90
N GLN A 265 3.00 34.15 -6.62
CA GLN A 265 2.10 34.70 -7.65
C GLN A 265 2.87 35.60 -8.62
N ASP A 266 2.50 36.88 -8.71
CA ASP A 266 3.12 37.87 -9.60
C ASP A 266 4.62 38.12 -9.33
N ARG A 267 5.13 37.71 -8.17
CA ARG A 267 6.57 37.79 -7.84
C ARG A 267 7.37 36.58 -8.34
N TYR A 268 6.69 35.51 -8.78
CA TYR A 268 7.36 34.35 -9.36
C TYR A 268 7.76 34.64 -10.80
N ASN A 269 9.06 34.66 -11.04
CA ASN A 269 9.66 34.86 -12.36
C ASN A 269 10.84 33.90 -12.54
N GLU A 270 11.43 33.88 -13.73
CA GLU A 270 12.54 32.98 -14.08
C GLU A 270 13.73 33.07 -13.10
N LYS A 271 14.02 34.26 -12.56
CA LYS A 271 15.09 34.41 -11.55
C LYS A 271 14.71 33.75 -10.23
N ALA A 272 13.47 33.93 -9.78
CA ALA A 272 12.96 33.29 -8.57
C ALA A 272 12.91 31.75 -8.74
N GLU A 273 12.40 31.25 -9.86
CA GLU A 273 12.40 29.81 -10.16
C GLU A 273 13.81 29.22 -10.07
N ASN A 274 14.76 29.78 -10.81
CA ASN A 274 16.15 29.31 -10.82
C ASN A 274 16.79 29.31 -9.43
N LEU A 275 16.41 30.30 -8.61
CA LEU A 275 16.87 30.42 -7.24
C LEU A 275 16.33 29.30 -6.35
N PHE A 276 15.01 29.08 -6.34
CA PHE A 276 14.37 28.02 -5.57
C PHE A 276 14.78 26.63 -6.06
N ARG A 277 15.04 26.49 -7.36
CA ARG A 277 15.57 25.25 -7.95
C ARG A 277 16.94 24.92 -7.38
N LYS A 278 17.86 25.89 -7.38
CA LYS A 278 19.21 25.72 -6.77
C LYS A 278 19.12 25.41 -5.27
N PHE A 279 18.24 26.10 -4.55
CA PHE A 279 17.98 25.81 -3.13
C PHE A 279 17.47 24.38 -2.91
N TYR A 280 16.54 23.92 -3.72
CA TYR A 280 16.02 22.55 -3.66
C TYR A 280 17.12 21.52 -3.93
N GLN A 281 17.94 21.75 -4.97
CA GLN A 281 19.08 20.89 -5.31
C GLN A 281 20.12 20.84 -4.18
N PHE A 282 20.38 21.96 -3.52
CA PHE A 282 21.20 21.99 -2.31
C PHE A 282 20.62 21.07 -1.23
N CYS A 283 19.32 21.20 -0.92
CA CYS A 283 18.67 20.36 0.08
C CYS A 283 18.71 18.87 -0.30
N LEU A 284 18.41 18.57 -1.55
CA LEU A 284 18.37 17.23 -2.11
C LEU A 284 19.72 16.51 -1.98
N LYS A 285 20.82 17.20 -2.28
CA LYS A 285 22.18 16.65 -2.15
C LYS A 285 22.42 16.04 -0.77
N TYR A 286 22.09 16.76 0.30
CA TYR A 286 22.29 16.31 1.67
C TYR A 286 21.21 15.34 2.14
N LEU A 287 19.97 15.45 1.65
CA LEU A 287 18.95 14.42 1.93
C LEU A 287 19.35 13.05 1.35
N LEU A 288 20.06 13.02 0.22
CA LEU A 288 20.46 11.79 -0.48
C LEU A 288 21.82 11.23 -0.07
N GLU A 289 22.69 12.02 0.56
CA GLU A 289 24.02 11.59 1.01
C GLU A 289 23.93 10.31 1.86
N VAL A 290 22.94 10.25 2.75
CA VAL A 290 22.66 9.11 3.64
C VAL A 290 22.03 7.89 2.94
N PHE A 291 21.57 8.04 1.70
CA PHE A 291 21.16 6.91 0.85
C PHE A 291 22.37 6.32 0.11
N SER A 292 23.38 7.14 -0.22
CA SER A 292 24.58 6.73 -0.95
C SER A 292 25.58 5.91 -0.12
N GLU A 293 25.69 6.19 1.19
CA GLU A 293 26.61 5.47 2.10
C GLU A 293 26.35 3.95 2.16
N CYS A 294 25.12 3.51 1.89
CA CYS A 294 24.78 2.10 1.91
C CYS A 294 25.22 1.33 0.67
N SER A 295 25.31 1.99 -0.49
CA SER A 295 25.80 1.33 -1.70
C SER A 295 27.28 0.96 -1.56
N ALA A 296 28.06 1.79 -0.86
CA ALA A 296 29.45 1.50 -0.52
C ALA A 296 29.59 0.40 0.54
N GLN A 297 28.72 0.34 1.55
CA GLN A 297 28.74 -0.73 2.56
C GLN A 297 28.22 -2.08 2.04
N LEU A 298 27.26 -2.09 1.11
CA LEU A 298 26.80 -3.34 0.47
C LEU A 298 27.85 -3.89 -0.50
N LEU A 299 28.62 -3.01 -1.17
CA LEU A 299 29.72 -3.41 -2.06
C LEU A 299 30.96 -3.92 -1.32
N LEU A 300 31.17 -3.59 -0.04
CA LEU A 300 32.25 -4.18 0.76
C LEU A 300 31.94 -5.61 1.27
N SER A 301 30.68 -6.07 1.20
CA SER A 301 30.28 -7.42 1.63
C SER A 301 30.26 -8.47 0.51
N THR A 302 30.49 -8.08 -0.74
CA THR A 302 30.57 -8.99 -1.90
C THR A 302 31.90 -8.77 -2.62
N HIS A 303 32.85 -9.67 -2.36
CA HIS A 303 34.21 -9.66 -2.90
C HIS A 303 34.29 -9.77 -4.45
N ILE A 304 35.32 -9.12 -5.00
CA ILE A 304 36.25 -9.61 -6.06
C ILE A 304 35.60 -10.26 -7.30
N ASN A 305 35.47 -9.48 -8.38
CA ASN A 305 36.04 -9.73 -9.72
C ASN A 305 35.32 -8.90 -10.80
N ALA A 306 36.12 -8.15 -11.58
CA ALA A 306 35.94 -7.68 -12.97
C ALA A 306 34.60 -7.01 -13.39
N SER A 307 34.53 -5.95 -14.20
CA SER A 307 35.45 -5.02 -14.87
C SER A 307 34.53 -3.96 -15.53
N TYR A 308 35.13 -2.85 -15.99
CA TYR A 308 34.54 -1.62 -16.58
C TYR A 308 34.10 -0.59 -15.53
N GLY A 309 34.66 0.63 -15.42
CA GLY A 309 35.64 1.35 -16.23
C GLY A 309 35.56 2.85 -15.90
N ASN A 310 36.63 3.37 -15.28
CA ASN A 310 37.13 4.77 -15.21
C ASN A 310 36.16 5.95 -15.33
N VAL A 311 36.06 6.78 -14.29
CA VAL A 311 36.79 8.07 -14.17
C VAL A 311 37.02 8.36 -12.67
N TYR A 312 38.17 8.95 -12.32
CA TYR A 312 38.68 9.34 -10.99
C TYR A 312 39.48 8.30 -10.21
N LYS A 313 40.74 8.14 -10.60
CA LYS A 313 41.81 7.72 -9.69
C LYS A 313 43.11 8.44 -10.03
N HIS A 314 43.63 9.22 -9.08
CA HIS A 314 45.02 9.67 -8.83
C HIS A 314 44.92 10.97 -7.98
N HIS A 315 45.62 11.19 -6.86
CA HIS A 315 46.81 10.62 -6.25
C HIS A 315 46.74 10.82 -4.72
N CYS A 316 47.17 9.84 -3.93
CA CYS A 316 47.64 10.05 -2.55
C CYS A 316 49.07 9.52 -2.47
N THR A 317 50.05 10.38 -2.20
CA THR A 317 51.28 10.04 -1.46
C THR A 317 51.98 11.32 -0.98
N ALA A 318 52.64 11.19 0.16
CA ALA A 318 53.19 12.25 1.01
C ALA A 318 54.62 12.70 0.64
N ASP A 319 55.00 13.81 1.28
CA ASP A 319 56.34 14.35 1.59
C ASP A 319 57.12 15.20 0.57
N GLY A 320 57.31 16.50 0.91
CA GLY A 320 58.64 17.11 0.99
C GLY A 320 59.05 18.24 0.02
N ILE A 321 59.12 19.48 0.56
CA ILE A 321 60.14 20.54 0.37
C ILE A 321 60.09 21.49 -0.88
N ASN A 322 59.82 22.77 -0.55
CA ASN A 322 60.26 24.09 -1.06
C ASN A 322 60.27 24.54 -2.55
N ASN A 323 59.53 25.65 -2.72
CA ASN A 323 59.82 26.93 -3.40
C ASN A 323 59.82 27.11 -4.94
N ASP A 324 58.97 28.09 -5.29
CA ASP A 324 59.01 29.08 -6.36
C ASP A 324 58.88 28.62 -7.82
N LEU A 325 57.64 28.79 -8.33
CA LEU A 325 57.36 29.63 -9.49
C LEU A 325 55.86 29.98 -9.49
N THR A 326 55.58 31.27 -9.32
CA THR A 326 54.26 31.88 -9.23
C THR A 326 53.51 31.81 -10.57
N SER A 327 52.34 31.19 -10.58
CA SER A 327 51.36 31.30 -11.67
C SER A 327 49.94 31.24 -11.10
N THR A 328 49.24 32.37 -11.19
CA THR A 328 47.80 32.55 -11.53
C THR A 328 47.05 31.22 -11.74
N THR A 329 45.95 30.89 -11.06
CA THR A 329 44.75 31.68 -10.78
C THR A 329 43.96 30.95 -9.68
N ASP A 330 43.95 31.48 -8.47
CA ASP A 330 42.85 31.25 -7.52
C ASP A 330 41.75 32.23 -7.90
N GLN A 331 40.62 31.73 -8.38
CA GLN A 331 39.43 32.55 -8.56
C GLN A 331 38.19 31.80 -8.06
N GLU A 332 37.77 32.22 -6.87
CA GLU A 332 36.37 32.48 -6.49
C GLU A 332 35.37 31.32 -6.67
N LEU A 333 35.27 30.47 -5.64
CA LEU A 333 33.99 29.87 -5.27
C LEU A 333 33.07 31.01 -4.82
N ASN A 334 32.20 31.37 -5.76
CA ASN A 334 31.73 32.73 -5.98
C ASN A 334 30.71 33.23 -4.93
N VAL A 335 30.91 34.48 -4.50
CA VAL A 335 30.02 35.37 -3.73
C VAL A 335 28.56 35.39 -4.26
N GLU A 336 28.31 34.89 -5.47
CA GLU A 336 26.98 34.70 -6.04
C GLU A 336 26.08 33.70 -5.30
N ASN A 337 26.63 32.62 -4.71
CA ASN A 337 25.81 31.66 -3.95
C ASN A 337 25.33 32.23 -2.61
N GLU A 338 26.15 33.06 -1.96
CA GLU A 338 25.79 33.82 -0.76
C GLU A 338 24.74 34.89 -1.07
N LYS A 339 24.88 35.59 -2.21
CA LYS A 339 23.90 36.57 -2.71
C LYS A 339 22.57 35.94 -3.11
N LEU A 340 22.59 34.75 -3.71
CA LEU A 340 21.39 33.96 -4.05
C LEU A 340 20.57 33.69 -2.79
N LEU A 341 21.24 33.26 -1.73
CA LEU A 341 20.60 32.80 -0.52
C LEU A 341 20.05 33.96 0.33
N PHE A 342 20.74 35.10 0.35
CA PHE A 342 20.20 36.38 0.84
C PHE A 342 18.93 36.82 0.08
N PHE A 343 18.82 36.52 -1.21
CA PHE A 343 17.67 36.88 -2.03
C PHE A 343 16.44 35.98 -1.77
N VAL A 344 16.65 34.70 -1.45
CA VAL A 344 15.58 33.77 -0.98
C VAL A 344 14.98 34.29 0.31
N VAL A 345 15.86 34.61 1.27
CA VAL A 345 15.53 35.14 2.59
C VAL A 345 14.73 36.44 2.49
N ALA A 346 15.18 37.40 1.66
CA ALA A 346 14.49 38.67 1.47
C ALA A 346 13.10 38.53 0.80
N SER A 347 12.85 37.42 0.10
CA SER A 347 11.61 37.15 -0.63
C SER A 347 10.62 36.28 0.17
N TRP A 348 11.07 35.59 1.22
CA TRP A 348 10.29 34.66 2.02
C TRP A 348 9.60 35.38 3.18
N ASN A 349 8.26 35.35 3.22
CA ASN A 349 7.48 35.86 4.35
C ASN A 349 6.79 34.68 5.08
N PRO A 350 7.33 34.22 6.22
CA PRO A 350 6.80 33.06 6.92
C PRO A 350 5.37 33.24 7.43
N LYS A 351 4.88 34.48 7.56
CA LYS A 351 3.49 34.76 7.98
C LYS A 351 2.44 34.43 6.92
N GLN A 352 2.82 34.32 5.64
CA GLN A 352 1.90 33.93 4.56
C GLN A 352 1.83 32.40 4.36
N ALA A 353 2.91 31.68 4.65
CA ALA A 353 2.98 30.23 4.47
C ALA A 353 2.22 29.41 5.53
N ILE A 354 1.94 29.99 6.71
CA ILE A 354 1.24 29.33 7.82
C ILE A 354 -0.30 29.44 7.69
N LEU A 355 -0.81 30.29 6.78
CA LEU A 355 -2.23 30.54 6.56
C LEU A 355 -2.85 29.76 5.38
N CYS A 356 -2.06 28.96 4.66
CA CYS A 356 -2.50 28.01 3.63
C CYS A 356 -2.36 26.58 4.16
#